data_AF-A0A2P4PRP8-F1
#
_entry.id   AF-A0A2P4PRP8-F1
#
_cell.length_a   1.000
_cell.length_b   1.000
_cell.length_c   1.000
_cell.angle_alpha   90.00
_cell.angle_beta   90.00
_cell.angle_gamma   90.00
#
_symmetry.space_group_name_H-M   'P 1'
#
loop_
_entity.id
_entity.type
_entity.pdbx_description
1 polymer ?
#
loop_
_entity_poly.entity_id
_entity_poly.type
_entity_poly.pdbx_seq_one_letter_code
_entity_poly.pdbx_strand_id
1 'polypeptide(L)'
;YLKTTMPQLTVDCLDEIFEHLADDEFTLRSCILVNRLWCKVSIRILWRNAWNYNFSDFRTLIACLPSESKKILSNNRIMISTPTLEIPTFDYASFCNILPVKRTYKMLELLIGKQI
;
A
#
# COMPACT_ATOMS: atom_id res chain seq x y z
N TYR A 1 15.23 38.87 -1.77
CA TYR A 1 14.86 37.63 -2.50
C TYR A 1 13.44 37.25 -2.15
N LEU A 2 12.47 37.54 -3.03
CA LEU A 2 11.10 37.09 -2.83
C LEU A 2 11.06 35.58 -3.09
N LYS A 3 10.66 34.80 -2.08
CA LYS A 3 10.31 33.39 -2.26
C LYS A 3 9.04 33.34 -3.08
N THR A 4 9.16 33.21 -4.40
CA THR A 4 8.03 32.87 -5.25
C THR A 4 7.67 31.41 -4.96
N THR A 5 6.79 31.18 -4.00
CA THR A 5 6.19 29.86 -3.78
C THR A 5 5.38 29.50 -5.01
N MET A 6 5.78 28.45 -5.72
CA MET A 6 4.96 27.90 -6.80
C MET A 6 3.56 27.57 -6.25
N PRO A 7 2.49 27.96 -6.96
CA PRO A 7 1.14 27.54 -6.57
C PRO A 7 1.12 26.02 -6.53
N GLN A 8 0.84 25.45 -5.35
CA GLN A 8 0.61 24.03 -5.22
C GLN A 8 -0.89 23.75 -5.31
N LEU A 9 -1.25 22.74 -6.09
CA LEU A 9 -2.59 22.19 -6.07
C LEU A 9 -2.90 21.70 -4.65
N THR A 10 -4.12 21.94 -4.18
CA THR A 10 -4.59 21.38 -2.92
C THR A 10 -4.68 19.86 -3.03
N VAL A 11 -4.75 19.17 -1.89
CA VAL A 11 -4.96 17.71 -1.85
C VAL A 11 -6.21 17.35 -2.64
N ASP A 12 -7.33 18.04 -2.42
CA ASP A 12 -8.60 17.73 -3.07
C ASP A 12 -8.53 17.87 -4.60
N CYS A 13 -7.81 18.87 -5.11
CA CYS A 13 -7.60 19.01 -6.55
C CYS A 13 -6.72 17.89 -7.12
N LEU A 14 -5.65 17.51 -6.42
CA LEU A 14 -4.80 16.40 -6.85
C LEU A 14 -5.54 15.06 -6.81
N ASP A 15 -6.37 14.87 -5.79
CA ASP A 15 -7.23 13.71 -5.64
C ASP A 15 -8.10 13.56 -6.88
N GLU A 16 -8.87 14.59 -7.22
CA GLU A 16 -9.76 14.61 -8.40
C GLU A 16 -8.99 14.33 -9.71
N ILE A 17 -7.84 14.98 -9.92
CA ILE A 17 -7.03 14.75 -11.12
C ILE A 17 -6.53 13.31 -11.18
N PHE A 18 -6.06 12.75 -10.06
CA PHE A 18 -5.47 11.42 -10.06
C PHE A 18 -6.54 10.31 -10.09
N GLU A 19 -7.80 10.58 -9.73
CA GLU A 19 -8.90 9.63 -9.97
C GLU A 19 -9.05 9.31 -11.45
N HIS A 20 -8.83 10.27 -12.35
CA HIS A 20 -8.81 10.02 -13.80
C HIS A 20 -7.64 9.14 -14.26
N LEU A 21 -6.66 8.92 -13.40
CA LEU A 21 -5.50 8.05 -13.64
C LEU A 21 -5.64 6.70 -12.91
N ALA A 22 -6.78 6.40 -12.27
CA ALA A 22 -6.95 5.20 -11.44
C ALA A 22 -6.63 3.88 -12.17
N ASP A 23 -6.92 3.81 -13.48
CA ASP A 23 -6.65 2.64 -14.32
C ASP A 23 -5.25 2.70 -15.00
N ASP A 24 -4.52 3.82 -14.89
CA ASP A 24 -3.16 3.99 -15.41
C ASP A 24 -2.13 3.89 -14.28
N GLU A 25 -1.85 2.66 -13.89
CA GLU A 25 -0.91 2.34 -12.82
C GLU A 25 0.51 2.89 -13.09
N PHE A 26 0.95 2.92 -14.35
CA PHE A 26 2.28 3.40 -14.72
C PHE A 26 2.42 4.90 -14.48
N THR A 27 1.41 5.67 -14.86
CA THR A 27 1.38 7.12 -14.61
C THR A 27 1.30 7.40 -13.11
N LEU A 28 0.43 6.71 -12.36
CA LEU A 28 0.35 6.85 -10.90
C LEU A 28 1.68 6.52 -10.20
N ARG A 29 2.38 5.48 -10.64
CA ARG A 29 3.73 5.14 -10.13
C ARG A 29 4.75 6.24 -10.41
N SER A 30 4.62 6.92 -11.53
CA SER A 30 5.48 8.07 -11.86
C SER A 30 5.17 9.28 -10.96
N CYS A 31 3.88 9.53 -10.67
CA CYS A 31 3.44 10.58 -9.75
C CYS A 31 4.01 10.42 -8.33
N ILE A 32 4.28 9.19 -7.88
CA ILE A 32 4.90 8.93 -6.57
C ILE A 32 6.25 9.64 -6.41
N LEU A 33 7.01 9.77 -7.50
CA LEU A 33 8.39 10.26 -7.46
C LEU A 33 8.49 11.79 -7.50
N VAL A 34 7.37 12.50 -7.67
CA VAL A 34 7.38 13.96 -7.87
C VAL A 34 7.62 14.72 -6.57
N ASN A 35 6.81 14.48 -5.54
CA ASN A 35 6.98 15.06 -4.20
C ASN A 35 6.15 14.30 -3.16
N ARG A 36 6.29 14.64 -1.88
CA ARG A 36 5.59 13.96 -0.76
C ARG A 36 4.06 14.01 -0.87
N LEU A 37 3.50 15.11 -1.38
CA LEU A 37 2.05 15.27 -1.53
C LEU A 37 1.53 14.36 -2.64
N TRP A 38 2.14 14.39 -3.82
CA TRP A 38 1.81 13.54 -4.95
C TRP A 38 1.99 12.05 -4.61
N CYS A 39 3.07 11.72 -3.91
CA CYS A 39 3.32 10.40 -3.34
C CYS A 39 2.15 9.89 -2.50
N LYS A 40 1.70 10.70 -1.53
CA LYS A 40 0.60 10.31 -0.64
C LYS A 40 -0.70 10.07 -1.40
N VAL A 41 -1.06 10.95 -2.34
CA VAL A 41 -2.30 10.82 -3.13
C VAL A 41 -2.24 9.61 -4.06
N SER A 42 -1.14 9.44 -4.79
CA SER A 42 -0.95 8.33 -5.72
C SER A 42 -0.99 6.97 -5.02
N ILE A 43 -0.31 6.85 -3.87
CA ILE A 43 -0.32 5.62 -3.07
C ILE A 43 -1.74 5.29 -2.61
N ARG A 44 -2.52 6.27 -2.15
CA ARG A 44 -3.91 6.02 -1.73
C ARG A 44 -4.77 5.45 -2.87
N ILE A 45 -4.58 5.93 -4.11
CA ILE A 45 -5.33 5.45 -5.29
C ILE A 45 -4.85 4.06 -5.70
N LEU A 46 -3.53 3.86 -5.85
CA LEU A 46 -2.93 2.57 -6.19
C LEU A 46 -3.32 1.46 -5.20
N TRP A 47 -3.43 1.80 -3.92
CA TRP A 47 -3.77 0.85 -2.87
C TRP A 47 -5.28 0.71 -2.62
N ARG A 48 -6.16 1.39 -3.37
CA ARG A 48 -7.61 1.26 -3.18
C ARG A 48 -8.13 -0.15 -3.40
N ASN A 49 -7.51 -0.89 -4.32
CA ASN A 49 -8.04 -2.13 -4.84
C ASN A 49 -7.02 -3.29 -4.76
N ALA A 50 -7.28 -4.26 -3.87
CA ALA A 50 -6.41 -5.42 -3.71
C ALA A 50 -6.62 -6.55 -4.75
N TRP A 51 -7.49 -6.36 -5.74
CA TRP A 51 -7.70 -7.35 -6.81
C TRP A 51 -6.42 -7.69 -7.57
N ASN A 52 -5.47 -6.75 -7.69
CA ASN A 52 -4.21 -6.93 -8.42
C ASN A 52 -2.98 -7.14 -7.53
N TYR A 53 -3.15 -7.20 -6.21
CA TYR A 53 -2.02 -7.30 -5.28
C TYR A 53 -1.21 -8.57 -5.48
N ASN A 54 0.10 -8.39 -5.56
CA ASN A 54 1.07 -9.46 -5.64
C ASN A 54 1.53 -9.87 -4.22
N PHE A 55 2.48 -10.79 -4.17
CA PHE A 55 2.99 -11.33 -2.91
C PHE A 55 3.64 -10.26 -2.02
N SER A 56 4.39 -9.31 -2.58
CA SER A 56 5.00 -8.21 -1.80
C SER A 56 3.97 -7.25 -1.24
N ASP A 57 2.88 -6.98 -1.97
CA ASP A 57 1.83 -6.07 -1.49
C ASP A 57 1.14 -6.62 -0.24
N PHE A 58 0.85 -7.93 -0.23
CA PHE A 58 0.32 -8.59 0.96
C PHE A 58 1.32 -8.62 2.12
N ARG A 59 2.63 -8.74 1.87
CA ARG A 59 3.64 -8.59 2.93
C ARG A 59 3.59 -7.20 3.55
N THR A 60 3.40 -6.16 2.74
CA THR A 60 3.22 -4.79 3.22
C THR A 60 1.95 -4.64 4.05
N LEU A 61 0.81 -5.21 3.63
CA LEU A 61 -0.41 -5.23 4.45
C LEU A 61 -0.19 -5.90 5.81
N ILE A 62 0.52 -7.04 5.82
CA ILE A 62 0.81 -7.75 7.06
C ILE A 62 1.78 -6.95 7.94
N ALA A 63 2.73 -6.24 7.34
CA ALA A 63 3.58 -5.29 8.06
C ALA A 63 2.78 -4.12 8.68
N CYS A 64 1.61 -3.77 8.13
CA CYS A 64 0.70 -2.77 8.72
C CYS A 64 -0.10 -3.31 9.92
N LEU A 65 -0.10 -4.63 10.18
CA LEU A 65 -0.88 -5.19 11.29
C LEU A 65 -0.37 -4.73 12.66
N PRO A 66 -1.26 -4.59 13.66
CA PRO A 66 -0.87 -4.40 15.04
C PRO A 66 0.04 -5.52 15.54
N SER A 67 0.90 -5.20 16.50
CA SER A 67 1.84 -6.17 17.08
C SER A 67 1.14 -7.42 17.63
N GLU A 68 -0.06 -7.29 18.18
CA GLU A 68 -0.83 -8.42 18.70
C GLU A 68 -1.27 -9.37 17.59
N SER A 69 -1.74 -8.85 16.46
CA SER A 69 -2.09 -9.66 15.30
C SER A 69 -0.87 -10.35 14.69
N LYS A 70 0.29 -9.67 14.66
CA LYS A 70 1.56 -10.26 14.22
C LYS A 70 2.00 -11.42 15.13
N LYS A 71 1.79 -11.31 16.45
CA LYS A 71 2.05 -12.42 17.41
C LYS A 71 1.16 -13.62 17.16
N ILE A 72 -0.11 -13.41 16.83
CA ILE A 72 -1.03 -14.51 16.49
C ILE A 72 -0.50 -15.25 15.25
N LEU A 73 -0.06 -14.52 14.23
CA LEU A 73 0.53 -15.12 13.03
C LEU A 73 1.79 -15.93 13.36
N SER A 74 2.71 -15.38 14.17
CA SER A 74 3.94 -16.09 14.56
C SER A 74 3.64 -17.35 15.39
N ASN A 75 2.66 -17.30 16.30
CA ASN A 75 2.26 -18.45 17.11
C ASN A 75 1.68 -19.59 16.26
N ASN A 76 1.04 -19.24 15.14
CA ASN A 76 0.55 -20.19 14.13
C ASN A 76 1.64 -20.56 13.10
N ARG A 77 2.91 -20.29 13.41
CA ARG A 77 4.10 -20.55 12.58
C ARG A 77 4.14 -19.80 11.25
N ILE A 78 3.29 -18.79 11.06
CA ILE A 78 3.26 -17.96 9.85
C ILE A 78 4.38 -16.90 9.96
N MET A 79 5.63 -17.31 9.70
CA MET A 79 6.81 -16.43 9.62
C MET A 79 6.87 -15.65 8.30
N ILE A 80 6.37 -14.43 8.31
CA ILE A 80 6.50 -13.54 7.16
C ILE A 80 7.82 -12.80 7.34
N SER A 81 8.78 -13.02 6.44
CA SER A 81 9.93 -12.12 6.34
C SER A 81 9.37 -10.76 5.91
N THR A 82 9.11 -9.89 6.87
CA THR A 82 8.65 -8.54 6.57
C THR A 82 9.73 -7.82 5.75
N PRO A 83 9.37 -6.82 4.94
CA PRO A 83 10.35 -5.92 4.36
C PRO A 83 11.28 -5.39 5.47
N THR A 84 12.50 -4.99 5.10
CA THR A 84 13.57 -4.53 6.01
C THR A 84 13.18 -3.39 6.97
N LEU A 85 12.02 -2.75 6.78
CA LEU A 85 11.47 -1.73 7.67
C LEU A 85 10.41 -2.36 8.60
N GLU A 86 10.63 -2.25 9.92
CA GLU A 86 9.67 -2.71 10.95
C GLU A 86 8.31 -1.99 10.86
N ILE A 87 8.29 -0.79 10.24
CA ILE A 87 7.11 0.08 10.16
C ILE A 87 6.92 0.55 8.71
N PRO A 88 5.76 0.26 8.10
CA PRO A 88 5.40 0.78 6.77
C PRO A 88 5.38 2.32 6.73
N THR A 89 5.81 2.90 5.62
CA THR A 89 5.84 4.36 5.43
C THR A 89 4.46 5.02 5.47
N PHE A 90 3.42 4.26 5.10
CA PHE A 90 2.03 4.67 5.12
C PHE A 90 1.18 3.58 5.77
N ASP A 91 0.00 3.95 6.27
CA ASP A 91 -1.02 2.97 6.63
C ASP A 91 -1.70 2.44 5.37
N TYR A 92 -1.00 1.55 4.66
CA TYR A 92 -1.49 0.94 3.43
C TYR A 92 -2.78 0.14 3.65
N ALA A 93 -2.98 -0.40 4.86
CA ALA A 93 -4.20 -1.10 5.21
C ALA A 93 -5.42 -0.16 5.20
N SER A 94 -5.28 1.08 5.68
CA SER A 94 -6.35 2.10 5.61
C SER A 94 -6.75 2.50 4.20
N PHE A 95 -5.87 2.31 3.21
CA PHE A 95 -6.14 2.63 1.82
C PHE A 95 -6.82 1.47 1.07
N CYS A 96 -6.68 0.24 1.57
CA CYS A 96 -7.28 -0.95 0.98
C CYS A 96 -8.80 -0.96 1.20
N ASN A 97 -9.55 -0.52 0.19
CA ASN A 97 -11.01 -0.40 0.27
C ASN A 97 -11.71 -1.75 -0.02
N ILE A 98 -11.08 -2.61 -0.83
CA ILE A 98 -11.61 -3.93 -1.19
C ILE A 98 -10.52 -4.98 -1.00
N LEU A 99 -10.75 -5.93 -0.10
CA LEU A 99 -9.88 -7.08 0.14
C LEU A 99 -10.57 -8.39 -0.31
N PRO A 100 -10.23 -8.94 -1.49
CA PRO A 100 -10.90 -10.12 -2.03
C PRO A 100 -10.52 -11.39 -1.25
N VAL A 101 -11.45 -11.90 -0.44
CA VAL A 101 -11.26 -13.03 0.50
C VAL A 101 -10.56 -14.23 -0.15
N LYS A 102 -11.02 -14.65 -1.35
CA LYS A 102 -10.43 -15.81 -2.06
C LYS A 102 -8.95 -15.60 -2.40
N ARG A 103 -8.57 -14.39 -2.84
CA ARG A 103 -7.17 -14.06 -3.17
C ARG A 103 -6.33 -13.96 -1.90
N THR A 104 -6.88 -13.33 -0.86
CA THR A 104 -6.24 -13.24 0.46
C THR A 104 -5.96 -14.62 1.04
N TYR A 105 -6.94 -15.52 1.00
CA TYR A 105 -6.78 -16.89 1.47
C TYR A 105 -5.70 -17.64 0.69
N LYS A 106 -5.75 -17.62 -0.65
CA LYS A 106 -4.72 -18.24 -1.51
C LYS A 106 -3.33 -17.69 -1.21
N MET A 107 -3.22 -16.40 -0.97
CA MET A 107 -1.95 -15.77 -0.61
C MET A 107 -1.44 -16.24 0.76
N LEU A 108 -2.33 -16.37 1.75
CA LEU A 108 -1.97 -16.93 3.06
C LEU A 108 -1.51 -18.39 2.94
N GLU A 109 -2.20 -19.21 2.13
CA GLU A 109 -1.75 -20.56 1.82
C GLU A 109 -0.35 -20.58 1.20
N LEU A 110 -0.05 -19.68 0.26
CA LEU A 110 1.29 -19.56 -0.33
C LEU A 110 2.37 -19.12 0.68
N LEU A 111 2.00 -18.31 1.68
CA LEU A 111 2.90 -17.92 2.76
C LEU A 111 3.21 -19.09 3.69
N ILE A 112 2.19 -19.90 4.01
CA ILE A 112 2.31 -21.09 4.86
C ILE A 112 3.07 -22.21 4.13
N GLY A 113 2.73 -22.48 2.87
CA GLY A 113 3.33 -23.55 2.08
C GLY A 113 4.81 -23.33 1.73
N LYS A 114 5.34 -22.11 1.87
CA LYS A 114 6.77 -21.81 1.71
C LYS A 114 7.61 -22.05 2.98
N GLN A 115 6.98 -22.43 4.09
CA GLN A 115 7.66 -22.69 5.38
C GLN A 115 7.84 -24.18 5.69
N ILE A 116 7.33 -25.07 4.83
CA ILE A 116 7.54 -26.52 4.87
C ILE A 116 8.62 -26.87 3.84
#